data_AF-A0A098LUD1-F1
#
_entry.id   AF-A0A098LUD1-F1
#
_cell.length_a   1.000
_cell.length_b   1.000
_cell.length_c   1.000
_cell.angle_alpha   90.00
_cell.angle_beta   90.00
_cell.angle_gamma   90.00
#
_symmetry.space_group_name_H-M   'P 1'
#
loop_
_entity.id
_entity.type
_entity.pdbx_description
1 polymer ?
#
loop_
_entity_poly.entity_id
_entity_poly.type
_entity_poly.pdbx_seq_one_letter_code
_entity_poly.pdbx_strand_id
1 'polypeptide(L)'
;MTEVISINNKPIPRLPRLRPSNNEEILYLGMHKSYVYFMTNKNNTVIYIGVTSNLTKRVYQHKTKEFKGFTAKYNCEKLVYFEEYSDISDAISREKQLKAGNRKRKEALINKDNPDWNDLSDGWLFYFS
;
A
#
# COMPACT_ATOMS: atom_id res chain seq x y z
N MET A 1 15.65 6.01 39.36
CA MET A 1 14.64 5.23 38.62
C MET A 1 13.35 6.03 38.60
N THR A 2 13.08 6.72 37.51
CA THR A 2 11.76 7.27 37.19
C THR A 2 11.64 7.13 35.68
N GLU A 3 10.62 6.39 35.27
CA GLU A 3 10.48 5.79 33.94
C GLU A 3 10.14 6.81 32.86
N VAL A 4 10.58 6.45 31.66
CA VAL A 4 10.45 7.19 30.41
C VAL A 4 9.03 7.02 29.86
N ILE A 5 8.52 8.11 29.30
CA ILE A 5 7.21 8.30 28.70
C ILE A 5 7.03 7.36 27.49
N SER A 6 5.97 6.55 27.48
CA SER A 6 5.47 5.84 26.28
C SER A 6 4.05 6.32 25.97
N ILE A 7 3.93 7.13 24.92
CA ILE A 7 2.68 7.63 24.39
C ILE A 7 2.04 6.57 23.47
N ASN A 8 0.84 6.14 23.85
CA ASN A 8 -0.24 5.61 23.00
C ASN A 8 -0.24 4.12 22.60
N ASN A 9 -0.25 3.23 23.60
CA ASN A 9 -0.97 1.94 23.53
C ASN A 9 -2.45 2.14 23.92
N LYS A 10 -3.24 2.87 23.10
CA LYS A 10 -4.69 2.91 23.32
C LYS A 10 -5.33 1.65 22.72
N PRO A 11 -6.05 0.83 23.50
CA PRO A 11 -6.80 -0.29 22.93
C PRO A 11 -7.83 0.27 21.94
N ILE A 12 -7.91 -0.37 20.77
CA ILE A 12 -8.95 -0.06 19.77
C ILE A 12 -10.30 -0.22 20.48
N PRO A 13 -11.18 0.80 20.47
CA PRO A 13 -12.49 0.68 21.08
C PRO A 13 -13.24 -0.45 20.38
N ARG A 14 -13.73 -1.44 21.15
CA ARG A 14 -14.66 -2.44 20.60
C ARG A 14 -15.90 -1.67 20.17
N LEU A 15 -16.13 -1.59 18.87
CA LEU A 15 -17.33 -0.98 18.33
C LEU A 15 -18.56 -1.69 18.94
N PRO A 16 -19.63 -0.95 19.26
CA PRO A 16 -20.88 -1.57 19.68
C PRO A 16 -21.33 -2.54 18.59
N ARG A 17 -21.82 -3.73 18.98
CA ARG A 17 -22.49 -4.65 18.03
C ARG A 17 -23.87 -4.08 17.68
N LEU A 18 -23.90 -3.02 16.89
CA LEU A 18 -25.10 -2.64 16.17
C LEU A 18 -25.19 -3.58 14.97
N ARG A 19 -26.32 -4.26 14.79
CA ARG A 19 -26.60 -4.94 13.52
C ARG A 19 -26.74 -3.83 12.48
N PRO A 20 -25.83 -3.70 11.51
CA PRO A 20 -26.01 -2.69 10.48
C PRO A 20 -27.28 -3.03 9.70
N SER A 21 -28.04 -2.01 9.33
CA SER A 21 -29.11 -2.22 8.36
C SER A 21 -28.48 -2.65 7.04
N ASN A 22 -29.16 -3.50 6.26
CA ASN A 22 -28.63 -4.04 4.99
C ASN A 22 -28.08 -2.95 4.06
N ASN A 23 -28.61 -1.72 4.13
CA ASN A 23 -28.18 -0.59 3.31
C ASN A 23 -26.86 0.05 3.80
N GLU A 24 -26.63 0.08 5.11
CA GLU A 24 -25.35 0.55 5.69
C GLU A 24 -24.27 -0.50 5.46
N GLU A 25 -24.59 -1.79 5.60
CA GLU A 25 -23.68 -2.88 5.28
C GLU A 25 -23.30 -2.85 3.78
N ILE A 26 -24.26 -2.60 2.88
CA ILE A 26 -24.00 -2.40 1.44
C ILE A 26 -23.18 -1.13 1.16
N LEU A 27 -23.40 -0.03 1.90
CA LEU A 27 -22.58 1.18 1.77
C LEU A 27 -21.12 0.92 2.22
N TYR A 28 -20.94 0.21 3.34
CA TYR A 28 -19.63 -0.22 3.85
C TYR A 28 -18.97 -1.28 2.95
N LEU A 29 -19.74 -2.17 2.34
CA LEU A 29 -19.29 -3.15 1.34
C LEU A 29 -18.97 -2.49 -0.01
N GLY A 30 -19.61 -1.36 -0.34
CA GLY A 30 -19.40 -0.57 -1.56
C GLY A 30 -18.22 0.40 -1.49
N MET A 31 -17.67 0.66 -0.30
CA MET A 31 -16.41 1.40 -0.13
C MET A 31 -15.22 0.50 -0.45
N HIS A 32 -15.04 0.18 -1.73
CA HIS A 32 -13.86 -0.53 -2.18
C HIS A 32 -12.64 0.39 -2.11
N LYS A 33 -11.93 0.31 -0.98
CA LYS A 33 -10.61 0.93 -0.83
C LYS A 33 -9.75 0.58 -2.04
N SER A 34 -9.13 1.60 -2.60
CA SER A 34 -8.17 1.47 -3.68
C SER A 34 -6.85 2.08 -3.27
N TYR A 35 -5.78 1.62 -3.90
CA TYR A 35 -4.42 1.97 -3.52
C TYR A 35 -3.64 2.34 -4.75
N VAL A 36 -2.90 3.44 -4.66
CA VAL A 36 -1.74 3.69 -5.53
C VAL A 36 -0.52 3.15 -4.79
N TYR A 37 0.35 2.42 -5.46
CA TYR A 37 1.51 1.81 -4.81
C TYR A 37 2.77 1.87 -5.68
N PHE A 38 3.92 1.96 -5.03
CA PHE A 38 5.23 1.89 -5.67
C PHE A 38 5.94 0.59 -5.29
N MET A 39 6.27 -0.20 -6.31
CA MET A 39 7.17 -1.34 -6.17
C MET A 39 8.53 -0.99 -6.76
N THR A 40 9.59 -1.46 -6.13
CA THR A 40 10.95 -1.28 -6.65
C THR A 40 11.73 -2.58 -6.61
N ASN A 41 12.87 -2.58 -7.29
CA ASN A 41 13.80 -3.70 -7.27
C ASN A 41 14.80 -3.58 -6.11
N LYS A 42 15.54 -4.66 -5.84
CA LYS A 42 16.51 -4.72 -4.73
C LYS A 42 17.46 -3.53 -4.64
N ASN A 43 17.85 -2.97 -5.78
CA ASN A 43 18.81 -1.87 -5.88
C ASN A 43 18.14 -0.48 -5.98
N ASN A 44 16.81 -0.39 -5.81
CA ASN A 44 16.02 0.84 -5.89
C ASN A 44 16.13 1.63 -7.22
N THR A 45 16.60 0.99 -8.31
CA THR A 45 16.83 1.65 -9.60
C THR A 45 15.57 1.77 -10.45
N VAL A 46 14.62 0.85 -10.30
CA VAL A 46 13.34 0.86 -11.04
C VAL A 46 12.19 1.15 -10.11
N ILE A 47 11.35 2.15 -10.42
CA ILE A 47 10.12 2.43 -9.66
C ILE A 47 8.94 2.08 -10.57
N TYR A 48 8.23 1.00 -10.23
CA TYR A 48 6.96 0.64 -10.82
C TYR A 48 5.83 1.29 -10.03
N ILE A 49 4.84 1.85 -10.74
CA ILE A 49 3.65 2.48 -10.15
C ILE A 49 2.42 1.75 -10.67
N GLY A 50 1.54 1.34 -9.76
CA GLY A 50 0.28 0.70 -10.11
C GLY A 50 -0.88 1.15 -9.22
N VAL A 51 -2.08 0.72 -9.60
CA VAL A 51 -3.30 0.82 -8.81
C VAL A 51 -3.89 -0.56 -8.54
N THR A 52 -4.49 -0.75 -7.37
CA THR A 52 -5.22 -1.98 -7.03
C THR A 52 -6.27 -1.74 -5.96
N SER A 53 -7.31 -2.56 -5.91
CA SER A 53 -8.25 -2.62 -4.78
C SER A 53 -7.80 -3.57 -3.66
N ASN A 54 -6.74 -4.35 -3.89
CA ASN A 54 -6.20 -5.28 -2.90
C ASN A 54 -4.66 -5.24 -2.92
N LEU A 55 -4.11 -4.38 -2.06
CA LEU A 55 -2.66 -4.15 -1.97
C LEU A 55 -1.90 -5.42 -1.61
N THR A 56 -2.36 -6.16 -0.60
CA THR A 56 -1.69 -7.38 -0.12
C THR A 56 -1.60 -8.44 -1.21
N LYS A 57 -2.70 -8.72 -1.92
CA LYS A 57 -2.73 -9.66 -3.05
C LYS A 57 -1.80 -9.19 -4.16
N ARG A 58 -1.78 -7.89 -4.47
CA ARG A 58 -0.92 -7.36 -5.53
C ARG A 58 0.56 -7.46 -5.19
N VAL A 59 0.94 -7.17 -3.94
CA VAL A 59 2.30 -7.36 -3.45
C VAL A 59 2.72 -8.81 -3.57
N TYR A 60 1.87 -9.74 -3.11
CA TYR A 60 2.11 -11.18 -3.26
C TYR A 60 2.40 -11.54 -4.73
N GLN A 61 1.55 -11.09 -5.66
CA GLN A 61 1.72 -11.33 -7.10
C GLN A 61 3.04 -10.83 -7.68
N HIS A 62 3.55 -9.68 -7.21
CA HIS A 62 4.87 -9.18 -7.61
C HIS A 62 6.00 -10.00 -7.02
N LYS A 63 5.92 -10.33 -5.71
CA LYS A 63 6.94 -11.12 -5.00
C LYS A 63 7.07 -12.55 -5.55
N THR A 64 5.94 -13.18 -5.90
CA THR A 64 5.91 -14.53 -6.49
C THR A 64 6.06 -14.55 -8.00
N LYS A 65 6.08 -13.37 -8.64
CA LYS A 65 6.14 -13.21 -10.10
C LYS A 65 5.01 -13.97 -10.81
N GLU A 66 3.82 -13.97 -10.19
CA GLU A 66 2.61 -14.66 -10.69
C GLU A 66 2.30 -14.29 -12.14
N PHE A 67 2.53 -13.02 -12.51
CA PHE A 67 2.40 -12.55 -13.89
C PHE A 67 3.75 -12.27 -14.52
N LYS A 68 3.98 -12.87 -15.71
CA LYS A 68 5.12 -12.53 -16.56
C LYS A 68 4.92 -11.11 -17.13
N GLY A 69 5.99 -10.31 -17.19
CA GLY A 69 5.93 -8.95 -17.72
C GLY A 69 7.04 -8.05 -17.21
N PHE A 70 6.84 -6.73 -17.32
CA PHE A 70 7.82 -5.71 -16.91
C PHE A 70 8.27 -5.90 -15.45
N THR A 71 7.33 -6.02 -14.52
CA THR A 71 7.67 -6.10 -13.09
C THR A 71 8.41 -7.39 -12.73
N ALA A 72 8.07 -8.50 -13.37
CA ALA A 72 8.82 -9.75 -13.24
C ALA A 72 10.22 -9.64 -13.87
N LYS A 73 10.35 -9.00 -15.04
CA LYS A 73 11.64 -8.79 -15.73
C LYS A 73 12.61 -7.94 -14.90
N TYR A 74 12.09 -6.91 -14.24
CA TYR A 74 12.90 -5.97 -13.45
C TYR A 74 12.92 -6.30 -11.95
N ASN A 75 12.31 -7.42 -11.52
CA ASN A 75 12.22 -7.84 -10.11
C ASN A 75 11.69 -6.74 -9.19
N CYS A 76 10.58 -6.09 -9.57
CA CYS A 76 9.95 -5.06 -8.74
C CYS A 76 9.14 -5.71 -7.60
N GLU A 77 9.84 -6.23 -6.60
CA GLU A 77 9.29 -7.08 -5.53
C GLU A 77 9.20 -6.39 -4.16
N LYS A 78 9.73 -5.18 -4.04
CA LYS A 78 9.82 -4.42 -2.79
C LYS A 78 8.77 -3.32 -2.74
N LEU A 79 7.82 -3.37 -1.79
CA LEU A 79 6.84 -2.30 -1.61
C LEU A 79 7.50 -1.16 -0.83
N VAL A 80 7.62 0.03 -1.43
CA VAL A 80 8.31 1.16 -0.78
C VAL A 80 7.42 2.35 -0.49
N TYR A 81 6.21 2.38 -1.07
CA TYR A 81 5.24 3.45 -0.87
C TYR A 81 3.83 2.99 -1.26
N PHE A 82 2.80 3.50 -0.58
CA PHE A 82 1.42 3.41 -1.04
C PHE A 82 0.56 4.56 -0.47
N GLU A 83 -0.52 4.89 -1.18
CA GLU A 83 -1.57 5.82 -0.78
C GLU A 83 -2.92 5.08 -0.85
N GLU A 84 -3.80 5.26 0.14
CA GLU A 84 -5.15 4.70 0.16
C GLU A 84 -6.18 5.75 -0.30
N TYR A 85 -7.17 5.31 -1.08
CA TYR A 85 -8.26 6.11 -1.62
C TYR A 85 -9.60 5.40 -1.42
N SER A 86 -10.65 6.17 -1.13
CA SER A 86 -12.02 5.66 -1.03
C SER A 86 -12.69 5.46 -2.40
N ASP A 87 -12.16 6.10 -3.45
CA ASP A 87 -12.64 5.99 -4.83
C ASP A 87 -11.49 5.57 -5.76
N ILE A 88 -11.73 4.56 -6.59
CA ILE A 88 -10.79 4.06 -7.60
C ILE A 88 -10.44 5.15 -8.64
N SER A 89 -11.37 6.05 -8.93
CA SER A 89 -11.20 7.14 -9.88
C SER A 89 -10.12 8.12 -9.41
N ASP A 90 -10.07 8.39 -8.11
CA ASP A 90 -9.04 9.23 -7.49
C ASP A 90 -7.69 8.54 -7.53
N ALA A 91 -7.64 7.25 -7.18
CA ALA A 91 -6.40 6.46 -7.27
C ALA A 91 -5.86 6.41 -8.72
N ILE A 92 -6.71 6.22 -9.72
CA ILE A 92 -6.32 6.23 -11.14
C ILE A 92 -5.81 7.62 -11.56
N SER A 93 -6.50 8.67 -11.15
CA SER A 93 -6.10 10.05 -11.47
C SER A 93 -4.74 10.39 -10.87
N ARG A 94 -4.53 9.97 -9.62
CA ARG A 94 -3.25 10.09 -8.93
C ARG A 94 -2.14 9.29 -9.61
N GLU A 95 -2.41 8.04 -10.00
CA GLU A 95 -1.45 7.20 -10.70
C GLU A 95 -0.95 7.86 -11.99
N LYS A 96 -1.87 8.43 -12.79
CA LYS A 96 -1.55 9.19 -14.00
C LYS A 96 -0.64 10.38 -13.69
N GLN A 97 -0.97 11.17 -12.67
CA GLN A 97 -0.13 12.30 -12.25
C GLN A 97 1.28 11.86 -11.84
N LEU A 98 1.39 10.76 -11.08
CA LEU A 98 2.67 10.23 -10.62
C LEU A 98 3.52 9.69 -11.77
N LYS A 99 2.90 8.97 -12.71
CA LYS A 99 3.57 8.49 -13.93
C LYS A 99 4.08 9.64 -14.81
N ALA A 100 3.32 10.74 -14.93
CA ALA A 100 3.73 11.93 -15.66
C ALA A 100 4.82 12.77 -14.95
N GLY A 101 4.92 12.68 -13.61
CA GLY A 101 5.94 13.38 -12.84
C GLY A 101 7.37 12.86 -13.10
N ASN A 102 8.37 13.61 -12.65
CA ASN A 102 9.77 13.16 -12.73
C ASN A 102 10.12 12.16 -11.61
N ARG A 103 11.32 11.55 -11.68
CA ARG A 103 11.81 10.60 -10.69
C ARG A 103 12.02 11.24 -9.31
N LYS A 104 12.65 12.42 -9.24
CA LYS A 104 12.93 13.13 -7.98
C LYS A 104 11.68 13.35 -7.12
N ARG A 105 10.54 13.67 -7.74
CA ARG A 105 9.25 13.82 -7.02
C ARG A 105 8.76 12.50 -6.42
N LYS A 106 8.96 11.38 -7.11
CA LYS A 106 8.60 10.05 -6.59
C LYS A 106 9.49 9.66 -5.41
N GLU A 107 10.80 9.90 -5.54
CA GLU A 107 11.77 9.67 -4.47
C GLU A 107 11.47 10.54 -3.26
N ALA A 108 11.07 11.80 -3.45
CA ALA A 108 10.64 12.67 -2.36
C ALA A 108 9.40 12.12 -1.61
N LEU A 109 8.44 11.52 -2.32
CA LEU A 109 7.28 10.89 -1.69
C LEU A 109 7.69 9.66 -0.86
N ILE A 110 8.57 8.81 -1.40
CA ILE A 110 9.10 7.64 -0.67
C ILE A 110 9.87 8.11 0.56
N ASN A 111 10.83 9.02 0.37
CA ASN A 111 11.75 9.48 1.41
C ASN A 111 11.07 10.23 2.56
N LYS A 112 9.86 10.76 2.33
CA LYS A 112 9.09 11.45 3.36
C LYS A 112 8.79 10.53 4.55
N ASP A 113 8.36 9.31 4.27
CA ASP A 113 7.88 8.36 5.29
C ASP A 113 8.74 7.06 5.34
N ASN A 114 9.60 6.84 4.35
CA ASN A 114 10.43 5.63 4.21
C ASN A 114 11.84 5.97 3.63
N PRO A 115 12.68 6.74 4.35
CA PRO A 115 13.97 7.24 3.85
C PRO A 115 15.00 6.15 3.53
N ASP A 116 14.94 5.01 4.23
CA ASP A 116 15.81 3.85 3.99
C ASP A 116 15.25 2.92 2.90
N TRP A 117 14.11 3.29 2.32
CA TRP A 117 13.40 2.51 1.32
C TRP A 117 13.09 1.11 1.82
N ASN A 118 12.79 0.88 3.10
CA ASN A 118 12.49 -0.46 3.61
C ASN A 118 11.30 -1.09 2.86
N ASP A 119 11.29 -2.43 2.77
CA ASP A 119 10.11 -3.12 2.25
C ASP A 119 8.97 -3.00 3.27
N LEU A 120 7.98 -2.16 2.97
CA LEU A 120 6.80 -1.95 3.82
C LEU A 120 5.92 -3.20 3.93
N SER A 121 6.14 -4.17 3.05
CA SER A 121 5.44 -5.45 3.05
C SER A 121 6.23 -6.60 3.65
N ASP A 122 7.32 -6.30 4.37
CA ASP A 122 8.03 -7.33 5.10
C ASP A 122 7.12 -8.00 6.14
N GLY A 123 7.17 -9.33 6.21
CA GLY A 123 6.26 -10.14 7.04
C GLY A 123 4.81 -10.28 6.53
N TRP A 124 4.39 -9.66 5.42
CA TRP A 124 3.01 -9.82 4.92
C TRP A 124 2.73 -11.19 4.29
N LEU A 125 3.77 -11.92 3.91
CA LEU A 125 3.61 -13.21 3.22
C LEU A 125 3.24 -14.37 4.16
N PHE A 126 3.46 -14.24 5.47
CA PHE A 126 3.06 -15.25 6.46
C PHE A 126 1.54 -15.46 6.54
N TYR A 127 0.74 -14.56 5.97
CA TYR A 127 -0.73 -14.64 5.98
C TYR A 127 -1.31 -15.52 4.87
N PHE A 128 -0.49 -16.03 3.93
CA PHE A 128 -0.95 -16.87 2.81
C PHE A 128 -0.46 -18.32 2.87
N SER A 129 0.24 -18.71 3.94
CA SER A 129 0.80 -20.06 4.18
C SER A 129 0.06 -20.81 5.27
#